data_AF-A0AB35K5J7-F1
#
_entry.id   AF-A0AB35K5J7-F1
#
_cell.length_a   1.000
_cell.length_b   1.000
_cell.length_c   1.000
_cell.angle_alpha   90.00
_cell.angle_beta   90.00
_cell.angle_gamma   90.00
#
_symmetry.space_group_name_H-M   'P 1'
#
loop_
_entity.id
_entity.type
_entity.pdbx_description
1 polymer ?
#
loop_
_entity_poly.entity_id
_entity_poly.type
_entity_poly.pdbx_seq_one_letter_code
_entity_poly.pdbx_strand_id
1 'polypeptide(L)'
;MPKYIVVPSDQDGKVAEWIPMTVAAIKLELDQPSLGSQVMLSSVIDLLLVWSIRFWLNKETLNHKSWISALQNPSISKALFLMHSDPTEEWTVEILARETNQSKSKFSKNFIELRDGSVNLNNSYK
;
A
#
# COMPACT_ATOMS: atom_id res chain seq x y z
N MET A 1 -9.25 -5.74 -5.55
CA MET A 1 -8.89 -4.30 -5.60
C MET A 1 -10.15 -3.46 -5.70
N PRO A 2 -10.22 -2.29 -5.05
CA PRO A 2 -11.24 -1.31 -5.37
C PRO A 2 -11.03 -0.80 -6.81
N LYS A 3 -12.12 -0.53 -7.54
CA LYS A 3 -12.05 -0.08 -8.95
C LYS A 3 -11.51 1.34 -9.11
N TYR A 4 -11.49 2.15 -8.04
CA TYR A 4 -10.93 3.50 -8.03
C TYR A 4 -10.64 3.95 -6.59
N ILE A 5 -9.68 4.87 -6.44
CA ILE A 5 -9.39 5.59 -5.19
C ILE A 5 -9.85 7.03 -5.39
N VAL A 6 -10.84 7.48 -4.63
CA VAL A 6 -11.26 8.89 -4.63
C VAL A 6 -10.43 9.63 -3.58
N VAL A 7 -9.65 10.60 -4.02
CA VAL A 7 -8.96 11.54 -3.13
C VAL A 7 -9.68 12.89 -3.22
N PRO A 8 -10.45 13.29 -2.20
CA PRO A 8 -11.13 14.58 -2.19
C PRO A 8 -10.10 15.70 -2.09
N SER A 9 -10.19 16.69 -2.98
CA SER A 9 -9.32 17.88 -2.95
C SER A 9 -9.78 18.93 -1.91
N ASP A 10 -10.93 18.70 -1.26
CA ASP A 10 -11.66 19.67 -0.44
C ASP A 10 -11.84 19.23 1.02
N GLN A 11 -11.30 18.07 1.43
CA GLN A 11 -11.45 17.56 2.80
C GLN A 11 -10.16 17.75 3.60
N ASP A 12 -10.34 18.32 4.80
CA ASP A 12 -9.32 18.73 5.76
C ASP A 12 -8.13 17.78 5.93
N GLY A 13 -6.93 18.37 5.92
CA GLY A 13 -5.67 17.71 6.24
C GLY A 13 -4.61 17.83 5.13
N LYS A 14 -3.45 17.20 5.34
CA LYS A 14 -2.27 17.22 4.44
C LYS A 14 -2.58 16.93 2.96
N VAL A 15 -3.71 16.27 2.66
CA VAL A 15 -4.14 15.89 1.31
C VAL A 15 -4.61 17.04 0.46
N ALA A 16 -5.29 18.01 1.08
CA ALA A 16 -5.63 19.27 0.44
C ALA A 16 -4.38 20.12 0.09
N GLU A 17 -3.22 19.83 0.70
CA GLU A 17 -1.97 20.57 0.44
C GLU A 17 -1.16 19.97 -0.71
N TRP A 18 -0.95 18.64 -0.73
CA TRP A 18 -0.05 18.03 -1.72
C TRP A 18 -0.68 17.80 -3.09
N ILE A 19 -2.00 17.57 -3.19
CA ILE A 19 -2.66 17.38 -4.50
C ILE A 19 -2.59 18.64 -5.35
N PRO A 20 -3.03 19.82 -4.89
CA PRO A 20 -3.00 21.02 -5.72
C PRO A 20 -1.57 21.40 -6.12
N MET A 21 -0.60 21.19 -5.22
CA MET A 21 0.81 21.47 -5.47
C MET A 21 1.39 20.59 -6.59
N THR A 22 1.19 19.27 -6.53
CA THR A 22 1.70 18.33 -7.53
C THR A 22 1.00 18.48 -8.88
N VAL A 23 -0.31 18.73 -8.88
CA VAL A 23 -1.08 19.03 -10.10
C VAL A 23 -0.62 20.34 -10.73
N ALA A 24 -0.35 21.38 -9.94
CA ALA A 24 0.19 22.64 -10.44
C ALA A 24 1.59 22.47 -11.03
N ALA A 25 2.47 21.69 -10.39
CA ALA A 25 3.81 21.39 -10.91
C ALA A 25 3.75 20.65 -12.25
N ILE A 26 2.87 19.65 -12.37
CA ILE A 26 2.65 18.93 -13.64
C ILE A 26 2.16 19.89 -14.73
N LYS A 27 1.19 20.77 -14.43
CA LYS A 27 0.68 21.74 -15.40
C LYS A 27 1.76 22.70 -15.88
N LEU A 28 2.53 23.27 -14.95
CA LEU A 28 3.63 24.19 -15.29
C LEU A 28 4.65 23.54 -16.23
N GLU A 29 5.03 22.28 -15.96
CA GLU A 29 6.02 21.57 -16.78
C GLU A 29 5.47 21.15 -18.15
N LEU A 30 4.16 20.86 -18.25
CA LEU A 30 3.49 20.57 -19.53
C LEU A 30 3.30 21.82 -20.39
N ASP A 31 3.02 22.97 -19.77
CA ASP A 31 2.82 24.24 -20.47
C ASP A 31 4.16 24.81 -20.99
N GLN A 32 5.26 24.59 -20.24
CA GLN A 32 6.61 25.05 -20.62
C GLN A 32 7.67 23.96 -20.40
N PRO A 33 7.79 22.99 -21.32
CA PRO A 33 8.80 21.95 -21.21
C PRO A 33 10.22 22.51 -21.23
N SER A 34 11.05 21.99 -20.34
CA SER A 34 12.45 22.37 -20.14
C SER A 34 13.37 21.14 -20.18
N LEU A 35 14.69 21.36 -20.15
CA LEU A 35 15.64 20.25 -20.03
C LEU A 35 15.40 19.53 -18.70
N GLY A 36 15.08 18.24 -18.78
CA GLY A 36 14.78 17.41 -17.60
C GLY A 36 13.29 17.25 -17.26
N SER A 37 12.37 17.82 -18.06
CA SER A 37 10.92 17.70 -17.83
C SER A 37 10.45 16.26 -17.61
N GLN A 38 10.94 15.31 -18.41
CA GLN A 38 10.51 13.91 -18.30
C GLN A 38 10.90 13.30 -16.94
N VAL A 39 12.09 13.63 -16.44
CA VAL A 39 12.60 13.14 -15.15
C VAL A 39 11.84 13.81 -14.00
N MET A 40 11.60 15.11 -14.11
CA MET A 40 10.83 15.91 -13.16
C MET A 40 9.38 15.40 -13.06
N LEU A 41 8.69 15.26 -14.19
CA LEU A 41 7.34 14.72 -14.27
C LEU A 41 7.24 13.31 -13.68
N SER A 42 8.18 12.42 -14.00
CA SER A 42 8.21 11.06 -13.44
C SER A 42 8.31 11.10 -11.91
N SER A 43 9.20 11.94 -11.38
CA SER A 43 9.38 12.10 -9.94
C SER A 43 8.15 12.69 -9.25
N VAL A 44 7.49 13.68 -9.87
CA VAL A 44 6.27 14.29 -9.32
C VAL A 44 5.10 13.30 -9.35
N ILE A 45 4.97 12.49 -10.40
CA ILE A 45 3.97 11.42 -10.51
C ILE A 45 4.22 10.33 -9.45
N ASP A 46 5.47 9.94 -9.25
CA ASP A 46 5.83 8.96 -8.22
C ASP A 46 5.50 9.47 -6.81
N LEU A 47 5.79 10.74 -6.51
CA LEU A 47 5.43 11.38 -5.25
C LEU A 47 3.90 11.44 -5.05
N LEU A 48 3.16 11.83 -6.10
CA LEU A 48 1.69 11.84 -6.11
C LEU A 48 1.12 10.45 -5.80
N LEU A 49 1.68 9.40 -6.42
CA LEU A 49 1.25 8.01 -6.23
C LEU A 49 1.50 7.55 -4.79
N VAL A 50 2.71 7.79 -4.26
CA VAL A 50 3.09 7.42 -2.90
C VAL A 50 2.20 8.10 -1.87
N TRP A 51 1.91 9.40 -2.04
CA TRP A 51 1.00 10.11 -1.14
C TRP A 51 -0.45 9.64 -1.26
N SER A 52 -0.92 9.31 -2.46
CA SER A 52 -2.25 8.72 -2.68
C SER A 52 -2.41 7.39 -1.96
N ILE A 53 -1.42 6.50 -2.09
CA ILE A 53 -1.40 5.20 -1.40
C ILE A 53 -1.38 5.40 0.12
N ARG A 54 -0.51 6.29 0.62
CA ARG A 54 -0.43 6.61 2.06
C ARG A 54 -1.72 7.20 2.60
N PHE A 55 -2.37 8.08 1.86
CA PHE A 55 -3.65 8.65 2.26
C PHE A 55 -4.73 7.57 2.33
N TRP A 56 -4.85 6.75 1.29
CA TRP A 56 -5.80 5.65 1.26
C TRP A 56 -5.58 4.67 2.43
N LEU A 57 -4.31 4.33 2.71
CA LEU A 57 -3.94 3.50 3.87
C LEU A 57 -4.32 4.11 5.22
N ASN A 58 -4.15 5.43 5.38
CA ASN A 58 -4.52 6.11 6.63
C ASN A 58 -6.04 6.27 6.81
N LYS A 59 -6.78 6.41 5.70
CA LYS A 59 -8.25 6.53 5.70
C LYS A 59 -8.96 5.19 5.96
N GLU A 60 -8.32 4.06 5.63
CA GLU A 60 -8.82 2.71 5.93
C GLU A 60 -8.52 2.22 7.37
N THR A 61 -8.38 3.13 8.34
CA THR A 61 -8.48 2.74 9.74
C THR A 61 -9.93 2.40 10.07
N LEU A 62 -10.30 1.10 9.95
CA LEU A 62 -10.89 0.31 11.05
C LEU A 62 -11.79 -0.90 10.66
N ASN A 63 -12.09 -1.21 9.39
CA ASN A 63 -13.04 -2.33 9.16
C ASN A 63 -12.81 -3.29 7.98
N HIS A 64 -11.77 -3.12 7.17
CA HIS A 64 -11.48 -4.08 6.10
C HIS A 64 -10.06 -4.64 6.19
N LYS A 65 -9.96 -5.96 6.44
CA LYS A 65 -8.75 -6.77 6.28
C LYS A 65 -8.38 -6.84 4.79
N SER A 66 -7.89 -5.73 4.23
CA SER A 66 -7.34 -5.68 2.89
C SER A 66 -5.88 -6.16 2.90
N TRP A 67 -5.44 -6.84 1.84
CA TRP A 67 -4.06 -7.32 1.69
C TRP A 67 -3.01 -6.19 1.76
N ILE A 68 -3.40 -4.94 1.49
CA ILE A 68 -2.49 -3.79 1.61
C ILE A 68 -2.43 -3.30 3.07
N SER A 69 -3.53 -3.36 3.82
CA SER A 69 -3.50 -3.18 5.29
C SER A 69 -2.65 -4.25 5.96
N ALA A 70 -2.53 -5.42 5.33
CA ALA A 70 -1.61 -6.49 5.75
C ALA A 70 -0.13 -6.11 5.67
N LEU A 71 0.27 -5.20 4.77
CA LEU A 71 1.62 -4.65 4.71
C LEU A 71 1.96 -3.79 5.93
N GLN A 72 0.96 -3.38 6.71
CA GLN A 72 1.22 -2.77 8.02
C GLN A 72 1.61 -3.82 9.07
N ASN A 73 1.36 -5.12 8.85
CA ASN A 73 1.85 -6.18 9.72
C ASN A 73 3.36 -6.40 9.45
N PRO A 74 4.25 -6.10 10.42
CA PRO A 74 5.70 -6.14 10.21
C PRO A 74 6.23 -7.51 9.76
N SER A 75 5.56 -8.60 10.15
CA SER A 75 5.97 -9.94 9.74
C SER A 75 5.58 -10.23 8.29
N ILE A 76 4.43 -9.74 7.82
CA ILE A 76 3.94 -9.99 6.46
C ILE A 76 4.65 -9.08 5.46
N SER A 77 4.89 -7.81 5.82
CA SER A 77 5.69 -6.91 4.98
C SER A 77 7.12 -7.40 4.83
N LYS A 78 7.73 -7.93 5.90
CA LYS A 78 9.06 -8.54 5.84
C LYS A 78 9.08 -9.78 4.95
N ALA A 79 8.07 -10.66 5.06
CA ALA A 79 7.96 -11.83 4.18
C ALA A 79 7.83 -11.44 2.69
N LEU A 80 6.96 -10.47 2.38
CA LEU A 80 6.78 -9.99 1.01
C LEU A 80 8.04 -9.30 0.47
N PHE A 81 8.73 -8.52 1.30
CA PHE A 81 10.02 -7.93 0.94
C PHE A 81 11.05 -9.01 0.58
N LEU A 82 11.16 -10.07 1.38
CA LEU A 82 12.07 -11.20 1.11
C LEU A 82 11.74 -11.89 -0.22
N MET A 83 10.46 -12.20 -0.45
CA MET A 83 9.99 -12.81 -1.70
C MET A 83 10.25 -11.92 -2.93
N HIS A 84 10.10 -10.60 -2.79
CA HIS A 84 10.39 -9.65 -3.87
C HIS A 84 11.89 -9.41 -4.09
N SER A 85 12.71 -9.55 -3.05
CA SER A 85 14.15 -9.33 -3.13
C SER A 85 14.89 -10.48 -3.81
N ASP A 86 14.38 -11.71 -3.71
CA ASP A 86 14.92 -12.87 -4.41
C ASP A 86 13.77 -13.73 -4.99
N PRO A 87 13.29 -13.43 -6.20
CA PRO A 87 12.19 -14.17 -6.82
C PRO A 87 12.59 -15.56 -7.31
N THR A 88 13.87 -15.92 -7.29
CA THR A 88 14.36 -17.24 -7.75
C THR A 88 14.42 -18.30 -6.65
N GLU A 89 14.30 -17.88 -5.38
CA GLU A 89 14.25 -18.78 -4.23
C GLU A 89 12.89 -19.49 -4.08
N GLU A 90 12.93 -20.75 -3.66
CA GLU A 90 11.73 -21.55 -3.37
C GLU A 90 11.17 -21.19 -1.99
N TRP A 91 10.48 -20.06 -1.90
CA TRP A 91 9.90 -19.58 -0.66
C TRP A 91 8.79 -20.50 -0.12
N THR A 92 9.11 -21.22 0.96
CA THR A 92 8.13 -21.99 1.74
C THR A 92 7.62 -21.19 2.93
N VAL A 93 6.44 -21.58 3.44
CA VAL A 93 5.86 -21.00 4.67
C VAL A 93 6.83 -21.14 5.84
N GLU A 94 7.55 -22.26 5.94
CA GLU A 94 8.56 -22.54 6.95
C GLU A 94 9.72 -21.56 6.89
N ILE A 95 10.26 -21.31 5.70
CA ILE A 95 11.35 -20.36 5.48
C ILE A 95 10.87 -18.96 5.89
N LEU A 96 9.73 -18.51 5.39
CA LEU A 96 9.19 -17.18 5.70
C LEU A 96 8.83 -17.03 7.19
N ALA A 97 8.30 -18.05 7.84
CA ALA A 97 8.02 -18.03 9.28
C ALA A 97 9.33 -17.90 10.08
N ARG A 98 10.38 -18.61 9.69
CA ARG A 98 11.71 -18.52 10.32
C ARG A 98 12.30 -17.12 10.16
N GLU A 99 12.32 -16.60 8.94
CA GLU A 99 12.88 -15.29 8.62
C GLU A 99 12.07 -14.13 9.25
N THR A 100 10.81 -14.35 9.62
CA THR A 100 9.93 -13.38 10.28
C THR A 100 9.79 -13.58 11.79
N ASN A 101 10.55 -14.50 12.38
CA ASN A 101 10.50 -14.87 13.81
C ASN A 101 9.10 -15.30 14.29
N GLN A 102 8.33 -15.95 13.43
CA GLN A 102 7.02 -16.51 13.76
C GLN A 102 7.04 -18.03 13.78
N SER A 103 6.15 -18.63 14.58
CA SER A 103 5.89 -20.06 14.44
C SER A 103 5.16 -20.32 13.11
N LYS A 104 5.45 -21.45 12.46
CA LYS A 104 4.83 -21.85 11.17
C LYS A 104 3.31 -21.69 11.18
N SER A 105 2.65 -22.20 12.23
CA SER A 105 1.18 -22.14 12.37
C SER A 105 0.65 -20.70 12.46
N LYS A 106 1.34 -19.83 13.21
CA LYS A 106 0.96 -18.41 13.35
C LYS A 106 1.14 -17.66 12.03
N PHE A 107 2.25 -17.92 11.33
CA PHE A 107 2.50 -17.31 10.02
C PHE A 107 1.49 -17.78 8.98
N SER A 108 1.24 -19.09 8.84
CA SER A 108 0.23 -19.63 7.91
C SER A 108 -1.15 -19.03 8.15
N LYS A 109 -1.59 -18.97 9.41
CA LYS A 109 -2.91 -18.41 9.75
C LYS A 109 -3.02 -16.94 9.35
N ASN A 110 -2.02 -16.14 9.71
CA ASN A 110 -1.98 -14.73 9.33
C ASN A 110 -1.98 -14.57 7.80
N PHE A 111 -1.15 -15.34 7.09
CA PHE A 111 -1.03 -15.26 5.63
C PHE A 111 -2.33 -15.64 4.91
N ILE A 112 -3.02 -16.70 5.36
CA ILE A 112 -4.31 -17.15 4.81
C ILE A 112 -5.43 -16.14 5.07
N GLU A 113 -5.53 -15.62 6.31
CA GLU A 113 -6.54 -14.60 6.66
C GLU A 113 -6.43 -13.32 5.80
N LEU A 114 -5.23 -13.02 5.31
CA LEU A 114 -4.94 -11.86 4.47
C LEU A 114 -5.19 -12.12 2.99
N ARG A 115 -4.89 -13.33 2.51
CA ARG A 115 -5.15 -13.75 1.13
C ARG A 115 -6.64 -13.82 0.83
N ASP A 116 -7.41 -14.41 1.74
CA ASP A 116 -8.79 -14.76 1.44
C ASP A 116 -9.73 -13.57 1.57
N GLY A 117 -9.36 -12.46 2.24
CA GLY A 117 -10.23 -11.29 2.47
C GLY A 117 -11.55 -11.61 3.18
N SER A 118 -11.77 -12.88 3.51
CA SER A 118 -12.95 -13.45 4.11
C SER A 118 -12.52 -14.16 5.38
N VAL A 119 -13.11 -13.71 6.49
CA VAL A 119 -13.77 -14.51 7.52
C VAL A 119 -13.75 -13.68 8.81
N ASN A 120 -14.88 -13.02 9.11
CA ASN A 120 -15.79 -13.48 10.15
C ASN A 120 -17.14 -12.73 10.05
N LEU A 121 -18.12 -13.31 9.35
CA LEU A 121 -19.53 -12.86 9.42
C LEU A 121 -20.30 -13.54 10.58
N ASN A 122 -19.64 -14.25 11.49
CA ASN A 122 -20.32 -15.11 12.47
C ASN A 122 -19.95 -14.83 13.93
N ASN A 123 -19.60 -13.59 14.28
CA ASN A 123 -19.55 -13.22 15.70
C ASN A 123 -19.90 -11.77 15.98
N SER A 124 -21.18 -11.41 15.78
CA SER A 124 -21.83 -10.36 16.56
C SER A 124 -23.34 -10.63 16.64
N TYR A 125 -23.70 -11.42 17.67
CA TYR A 125 -24.83 -11.23 18.61
C TYR A 125 -26.25 -11.13 18.01
N LYS A 126 -27.22 -11.98 18.34
CA LYS A 126 -27.69 -12.43 19.67
C LYS A 126 -27.76 -11.32 20.72
#